data_AF-A0A1Y2XD03-F1
#
_entry.id   AF-A0A1Y2XD03-F1
#
_cell.length_a   1.000
_cell.length_b   1.000
_cell.length_c   1.000
_cell.angle_alpha   90.00
_cell.angle_beta   90.00
_cell.angle_gamma   90.00
#
_symmetry.space_group_name_H-M   'P 1'
#
loop_
_entity.id
_entity.type
_entity.pdbx_description
1 polymer ?
#
loop_
_entity_poly.entity_id
_entity_poly.type
_entity_poly.pdbx_seq_one_letter_code
_entity_poly.pdbx_strand_id
1 'polypeptide(L)'
;MALSKEQIRVIEDYPLGNWLSRFPTELRDLKASDESWRSAIANLLLAILGSTTAFNLPAPDGNGNITNLLFAISQKCRSGTSFQFAQFRPLIDAVITDSPDIDIWVAIFNFIADANLSTLLPSSITPTFRKTPVKASSNRLANSETREIVERDLFEEMKNCIFRNVGGFWDKFFKSWNQEQDEMLKRILTAYNGKRWTDFPTIPDEKP
;
A
#
# COMPACT_ATOMS: atom_id res chain seq x y z
N MET A 1 -15.11 21.90 2.89
CA MET A 1 -13.72 22.33 2.70
C MET A 1 -13.56 22.87 1.29
N ALA A 2 -12.75 23.92 1.11
CA ALA A 2 -12.37 24.42 -0.21
C ALA A 2 -11.04 23.79 -0.65
N LEU A 3 -10.90 23.47 -1.95
CA LEU A 3 -9.65 22.94 -2.52
C LEU A 3 -8.59 24.04 -2.61
N SER A 4 -7.32 23.64 -2.51
CA SER A 4 -6.19 24.55 -2.73
C SER A 4 -6.06 24.91 -4.21
N LYS A 5 -5.39 26.04 -4.51
CA LYS A 5 -5.12 26.44 -5.91
C LYS A 5 -4.37 25.37 -6.69
N GLU A 6 -3.48 24.63 -6.03
CA GLU A 6 -2.71 23.56 -6.64
C GLU A 6 -3.61 22.36 -6.98
N GLN A 7 -4.51 21.98 -6.06
CA GLN A 7 -5.48 20.92 -6.32
C GLN A 7 -6.42 21.26 -7.47
N ILE A 8 -6.89 22.51 -7.55
CA ILE A 8 -7.74 22.98 -8.64
C ILE A 8 -7.01 22.86 -9.99
N ARG A 9 -5.76 23.33 -10.06
CA ARG A 9 -4.94 23.19 -11.29
C ARG A 9 -4.79 21.74 -11.74
N VAL A 10 -4.48 20.84 -10.82
CA VAL A 10 -4.35 19.41 -11.14
C VAL A 10 -5.66 18.82 -11.68
N ILE A 11 -6.81 19.24 -11.14
CA ILE A 11 -8.13 18.78 -11.63
C ILE A 11 -8.41 19.33 -13.03
N GLU A 12 -8.04 20.59 -13.29
CA GLU A 12 -8.20 21.21 -14.61
C GLU A 12 -7.27 20.58 -15.68
N ASP A 13 -6.02 20.26 -15.31
CA ASP A 13 -5.04 19.63 -16.18
C ASP A 13 -5.38 18.15 -16.49
N TYR A 14 -6.03 17.48 -15.53
CA TYR A 14 -6.42 16.09 -15.62
C TYR A 14 -7.90 15.93 -15.22
N PRO A 15 -8.85 16.29 -16.09
CA PRO A 15 -10.27 16.10 -15.80
C PRO A 15 -10.62 14.60 -15.79
N LEU A 16 -11.59 14.23 -14.95
CA LEU A 16 -12.22 12.90 -14.96
C LEU A 16 -12.97 12.67 -16.27
N GLY A 17 -13.57 13.72 -16.84
CA GLY A 17 -14.31 13.66 -18.10
C GLY A 17 -15.40 12.58 -18.07
N ASN A 18 -15.55 11.83 -19.15
CA ASN A 18 -16.61 10.81 -19.28
C ASN A 18 -16.34 9.52 -18.47
N TRP A 19 -15.27 9.48 -17.66
CA TRP A 19 -14.87 8.29 -16.90
C TRP A 19 -15.95 7.81 -15.92
N LEU A 20 -16.80 8.73 -15.44
CA LEU A 20 -17.88 8.42 -14.49
C LEU A 20 -19.26 8.19 -15.14
N SER A 21 -19.37 8.31 -16.46
CA SER A 21 -20.66 8.25 -17.21
C SER A 21 -21.51 6.99 -16.96
N ARG A 22 -20.92 5.88 -16.52
CA ARG A 22 -21.65 4.63 -16.21
C ARG A 22 -22.32 4.61 -14.84
N PHE A 23 -21.86 5.43 -13.90
CA PHE A 23 -22.29 5.39 -12.50
C PHE A 23 -23.63 6.08 -12.20
N PRO A 24 -24.07 7.16 -12.88
CA PRO A 24 -25.33 7.82 -12.56
C PRO A 24 -26.54 6.88 -12.53
N THR A 25 -26.63 5.95 -13.50
CA THR A 25 -27.70 4.95 -13.53
C THR A 25 -27.59 3.96 -12.37
N GLU A 26 -26.39 3.46 -12.08
CA GLU A 26 -26.13 2.52 -10.97
C GLU A 26 -26.42 3.16 -9.60
N LEU A 27 -26.12 4.46 -9.43
CA LEU A 27 -26.25 5.17 -8.16
C LEU A 27 -27.68 5.64 -7.86
N ARG A 28 -28.50 5.94 -8.87
CA ARG A 28 -29.88 6.44 -8.69
C ARG A 28 -30.81 5.45 -7.99
N ASP A 29 -30.59 4.15 -8.20
CA ASP A 29 -31.44 3.11 -7.65
C ASP A 29 -31.00 2.65 -6.25
N LEU A 30 -29.89 3.19 -5.73
CA LEU A 30 -29.35 2.83 -4.43
C LEU A 30 -30.25 3.31 -3.29
N LYS A 31 -30.51 2.40 -2.34
CA LYS A 31 -31.27 2.70 -1.13
C LYS A 31 -30.41 2.40 0.09
N ALA A 32 -30.55 3.25 1.11
CA ALA A 32 -29.85 3.05 2.39
C ALA A 32 -30.20 1.70 3.07
N SER A 33 -31.38 1.16 2.78
CA SER A 33 -31.87 -0.13 3.30
C SER A 33 -31.27 -1.34 2.59
N ASP A 34 -30.59 -1.15 1.46
CA ASP A 34 -29.98 -2.21 0.67
C ASP A 34 -28.46 -2.13 0.76
N GLU A 35 -27.82 -3.16 1.30
CA GLU A 35 -26.37 -3.26 1.44
C GLU A 35 -25.60 -3.15 0.10
N SER A 36 -26.28 -3.32 -1.05
CA SER A 36 -25.71 -3.17 -2.39
C SER A 36 -24.99 -1.82 -2.62
N TRP A 37 -25.41 -0.75 -1.92
CA TRP A 37 -24.75 0.55 -2.00
C TRP A 37 -23.26 0.49 -1.66
N ARG A 38 -22.84 -0.42 -0.78
CA ARG A 38 -21.43 -0.56 -0.39
C ARG A 38 -20.55 -0.97 -1.57
N SER A 39 -21.03 -1.91 -2.36
CA SER A 39 -20.32 -2.39 -3.55
C SER A 39 -20.29 -1.34 -4.65
N ALA A 40 -21.41 -0.66 -4.89
CA ALA A 40 -21.50 0.41 -5.89
C ALA A 40 -20.55 1.58 -5.54
N ILE A 41 -20.54 2.02 -4.28
CA ILE A 41 -19.63 3.07 -3.82
C ILE A 41 -18.17 2.62 -3.88
N ALA A 42 -17.86 1.39 -3.47
CA ALA A 42 -16.50 0.88 -3.59
C ALA A 42 -16.02 0.85 -5.06
N ASN A 43 -16.89 0.48 -5.99
CA ASN A 43 -16.56 0.48 -7.42
C ASN A 43 -16.40 1.89 -7.99
N LEU A 44 -17.22 2.85 -7.55
CA LEU A 44 -17.07 4.27 -7.89
C LEU A 44 -15.71 4.80 -7.43
N LEU A 45 -15.34 4.55 -6.17
CA LEU A 45 -14.06 5.01 -5.61
C LEU A 45 -12.86 4.38 -6.31
N LEU A 46 -12.94 3.09 -6.67
CA LEU A 46 -11.90 2.42 -7.46
C LEU A 46 -11.80 2.97 -8.88
N ALA A 47 -12.92 3.36 -9.50
CA ALA A 47 -12.89 4.04 -10.78
C ALA A 47 -12.22 5.41 -10.67
N ILE A 48 -12.61 6.22 -9.70
CA ILE A 48 -11.98 7.55 -9.47
C ILE A 48 -10.49 7.39 -9.17
N LEU A 49 -10.10 6.38 -8.38
CA LEU A 49 -8.69 6.05 -8.11
C LEU A 49 -7.91 5.77 -9.40
N GLY A 50 -8.51 5.12 -10.39
CA GLY A 50 -7.87 4.81 -11.67
C GLY A 50 -7.65 6.02 -12.58
N SER A 51 -8.17 7.21 -12.23
CA SER A 51 -7.99 8.43 -13.01
C SER A 51 -6.58 9.01 -12.88
N THR A 52 -6.09 9.66 -13.93
CA THR A 52 -4.82 10.40 -13.90
C THR A 52 -4.83 11.50 -12.84
N THR A 53 -5.99 12.12 -12.59
CA THR A 53 -6.18 13.12 -11.54
C THR A 53 -5.79 12.55 -10.19
N ALA A 54 -6.28 11.36 -9.82
CA ALA A 54 -6.04 10.75 -8.50
C ALA A 54 -4.54 10.53 -8.23
N PHE A 55 -3.76 10.19 -9.25
CA PHE A 55 -2.31 9.98 -9.12
C PHE A 55 -1.51 11.27 -8.91
N ASN A 56 -2.04 12.41 -9.39
CA ASN A 56 -1.38 13.71 -9.29
C ASN A 56 -1.93 14.57 -8.15
N LEU A 57 -3.09 14.23 -7.61
CA LEU A 57 -3.75 15.03 -6.58
C LEU A 57 -3.16 14.74 -5.19
N PRO A 58 -2.60 15.75 -4.49
CA PRO A 58 -1.98 15.55 -3.19
C PRO A 58 -3.02 15.15 -2.14
N ALA A 59 -2.64 14.18 -1.30
CA ALA A 59 -3.47 13.74 -0.18
C ALA A 59 -3.58 14.83 0.89
N PRO A 60 -4.71 14.93 1.63
CA PRO A 60 -4.89 15.92 2.69
C PRO A 60 -3.90 15.78 3.85
N ASP A 61 -3.36 14.59 4.08
CA ASP A 61 -2.39 14.29 5.13
C ASP A 61 -0.94 14.63 4.72
N GLY A 62 -0.74 15.13 3.49
CA GLY A 62 0.58 15.45 2.93
C GLY A 62 1.42 14.22 2.54
N ASN A 63 0.87 13.00 2.65
CA ASN A 63 1.61 11.77 2.39
C ASN A 63 1.36 11.24 0.97
N GLY A 64 1.97 11.89 -0.01
CA GLY A 64 1.86 11.50 -1.42
C GLY A 64 0.52 11.92 -2.04
N ASN A 65 -0.10 11.02 -2.80
CA ASN A 65 -1.35 11.28 -3.51
C ASN A 65 -2.55 10.55 -2.89
N ILE A 66 -3.75 10.95 -3.29
CA ILE A 66 -5.01 10.50 -2.69
C ILE A 66 -5.36 9.02 -2.97
N THR A 67 -4.61 8.33 -3.85
CA THR A 67 -4.95 6.96 -4.29
C THR A 67 -5.00 5.95 -3.15
N ASN A 68 -4.05 5.99 -2.21
CA ASN A 68 -4.03 5.09 -1.05
C ASN A 68 -5.25 5.28 -0.14
N LEU A 69 -5.68 6.53 0.05
CA LEU A 69 -6.88 6.86 0.82
C LEU A 69 -8.12 6.32 0.12
N LEU A 70 -8.28 6.58 -1.18
CA LEU A 70 -9.41 6.07 -1.96
C LEU A 70 -9.47 4.53 -1.94
N PHE A 71 -8.32 3.87 -2.07
CA PHE A 71 -8.24 2.42 -1.96
C PHE A 71 -8.68 1.93 -0.58
N ALA A 72 -8.15 2.52 0.49
CA ALA A 72 -8.48 2.13 1.85
C ALA A 72 -9.99 2.31 2.16
N ILE A 73 -10.59 3.41 1.67
CA ILE A 73 -12.03 3.67 1.82
C ILE A 73 -12.84 2.61 1.07
N SER A 74 -12.46 2.31 -0.19
CA SER A 74 -13.17 1.31 -1.00
C SER A 74 -13.20 -0.08 -0.34
N GLN A 75 -12.09 -0.47 0.29
CA GLN A 75 -11.98 -1.74 1.00
C GLN A 75 -12.82 -1.76 2.28
N LYS A 76 -12.85 -0.64 3.03
CA LYS A 76 -13.70 -0.49 4.22
C LYS A 76 -15.20 -0.46 3.89
N CYS A 77 -15.58 0.13 2.76
CA CYS A 77 -16.95 0.03 2.26
C CYS A 77 -17.36 -1.44 2.09
N ARG A 78 -16.50 -2.26 1.48
CA ARG A 78 -16.77 -3.69 1.25
C ARG A 78 -16.79 -4.53 2.53
N SER A 79 -16.01 -4.18 3.54
CA SER A 79 -15.95 -4.92 4.81
C SER A 79 -17.13 -4.65 5.75
N GLY A 80 -18.09 -3.80 5.37
CA GLY A 80 -19.36 -3.61 6.08
C GLY A 80 -19.29 -2.82 7.38
N THR A 81 -18.10 -2.39 7.79
CA THR A 81 -17.81 -1.88 9.14
C THR A 81 -17.15 -0.50 9.05
N SER A 82 -17.96 0.56 9.18
CA SER A 82 -17.61 1.92 9.68
C SER A 82 -18.38 3.05 9.00
N PHE A 83 -18.83 2.87 7.75
CA PHE A 83 -19.45 3.94 6.99
C PHE A 83 -20.98 3.80 6.91
N GLN A 84 -21.66 4.94 6.96
CA GLN A 84 -23.10 5.04 6.76
C GLN A 84 -23.37 5.57 5.36
N PHE A 85 -24.43 5.06 4.69
CA PHE A 85 -24.83 5.52 3.36
C PHE A 85 -24.98 7.04 3.27
N ALA A 86 -25.50 7.68 4.33
CA ALA A 86 -25.70 9.13 4.39
C ALA A 86 -24.40 9.93 4.19
N GLN A 87 -23.24 9.38 4.58
CA GLN A 87 -21.95 10.05 4.43
C GLN A 87 -21.51 10.15 2.96
N PHE A 88 -22.00 9.27 2.09
CA PHE A 88 -21.69 9.29 0.66
C PHE A 88 -22.66 10.11 -0.17
N ARG A 89 -23.76 10.62 0.42
CA ARG A 89 -24.77 11.39 -0.32
C ARG A 89 -24.18 12.56 -1.12
N PRO A 90 -23.30 13.41 -0.57
CA PRO A 90 -22.73 14.50 -1.34
C PRO A 90 -21.97 14.04 -2.60
N LEU A 91 -21.25 12.91 -2.50
CA LEU A 91 -20.53 12.33 -3.64
C LEU A 91 -21.48 11.69 -4.65
N ILE A 92 -22.48 10.96 -4.17
CA ILE A 92 -23.52 10.33 -5.00
C ILE A 92 -24.27 11.40 -5.79
N ASP A 93 -24.73 12.44 -5.10
CA ASP A 93 -25.49 13.53 -5.70
C ASP A 93 -24.67 14.22 -6.78
N ALA A 94 -23.40 14.56 -6.49
CA ALA A 94 -22.49 15.18 -7.46
C ALA A 94 -22.30 14.35 -8.74
N VAL A 95 -22.19 13.03 -8.61
CA VAL A 95 -22.05 12.14 -9.78
C VAL A 95 -23.38 12.00 -10.53
N ILE A 96 -24.50 11.91 -9.82
CA ILE A 96 -25.84 11.78 -10.43
C ILE A 96 -26.24 13.04 -11.22
N THR A 97 -25.86 14.22 -10.73
CA THR A 97 -26.14 15.51 -11.36
C THR A 97 -25.14 15.91 -12.43
N ASP A 98 -24.16 15.05 -12.72
CA ASP A 98 -23.07 15.34 -13.67
C ASP A 98 -22.37 16.67 -13.32
N SER A 99 -22.11 16.86 -12.02
CA SER A 99 -21.46 18.07 -11.53
C SER A 99 -20.04 18.20 -12.07
N PRO A 100 -19.48 19.43 -12.14
CA PRO A 100 -18.08 19.64 -12.47
C PRO A 100 -17.14 18.77 -11.63
N ASP A 101 -16.03 18.32 -12.22
CA ASP A 101 -15.04 17.46 -11.55
C ASP A 101 -14.54 18.07 -10.23
N ILE A 102 -14.44 19.39 -10.15
CA ILE A 102 -14.08 20.12 -8.93
C ILE A 102 -15.05 19.80 -7.79
N ASP A 103 -16.35 19.77 -8.06
CA ASP A 103 -17.37 19.50 -7.04
C ASP A 103 -17.34 18.03 -6.59
N ILE A 104 -17.06 17.11 -7.52
CA ILE A 104 -16.86 15.68 -7.21
C ILE A 104 -15.65 15.51 -6.28
N TRP A 105 -14.53 16.16 -6.60
CA TRP A 105 -13.34 16.14 -5.76
C TRP A 105 -13.57 16.84 -4.41
N VAL A 106 -14.26 17.97 -4.37
CA VAL A 106 -14.66 18.62 -3.11
C VAL A 106 -15.46 17.66 -2.22
N ALA A 107 -16.43 16.93 -2.78
CA ALA A 107 -17.20 15.94 -2.03
C ALA A 107 -16.32 14.83 -1.45
N ILE A 108 -15.32 14.35 -2.20
CA ILE A 108 -14.34 13.36 -1.73
C ILE A 108 -13.50 13.91 -0.58
N PHE A 109 -12.95 15.13 -0.70
CA PHE A 109 -12.13 15.72 0.36
C PHE A 109 -12.92 15.98 1.62
N ASN A 110 -14.17 16.44 1.49
CA ASN A 110 -15.06 16.62 2.63
C ASN A 110 -15.34 15.29 3.32
N PHE A 111 -15.63 14.24 2.56
CA PHE A 111 -15.82 12.91 3.12
C PHE A 111 -14.58 12.41 3.87
N ILE A 112 -13.38 12.60 3.31
CA ILE A 112 -12.13 12.20 3.96
C ILE A 112 -11.90 12.96 5.26
N ALA A 113 -12.17 14.27 5.26
CA ALA A 113 -12.06 15.12 6.44
C ALA A 113 -13.07 14.73 7.52
N ASP A 114 -14.34 14.56 7.16
CA ASP A 114 -15.45 14.27 8.09
C ASP A 114 -15.31 12.89 8.74
N ALA A 115 -14.84 11.90 7.99
CA ALA A 115 -14.63 10.56 8.49
C ALA A 115 -13.36 10.45 9.38
N ASN A 116 -12.67 11.56 9.68
CA ASN A 116 -11.38 11.59 10.38
C ASN A 116 -10.40 10.55 9.79
N LEU A 117 -10.43 10.38 8.46
CA LEU A 117 -9.72 9.28 7.80
C LEU A 117 -8.20 9.46 7.81
N SER A 118 -7.70 10.66 8.13
CA SER A 118 -6.27 10.92 8.36
C SER A 118 -5.70 10.08 9.53
N THR A 119 -6.55 9.63 10.46
CA THR A 119 -6.16 8.66 11.51
C THR A 119 -6.37 7.19 11.13
N LEU A 120 -6.98 6.93 9.97
CA LEU A 120 -7.43 5.60 9.52
C LEU A 120 -6.55 4.98 8.44
N LEU A 121 -5.55 5.71 7.91
CA LEU A 121 -4.34 5.05 7.44
C LEU A 121 -3.83 4.28 8.66
N PRO A 122 -3.64 2.96 8.60
CA PRO A 122 -2.68 2.36 9.51
C PRO A 122 -1.42 3.17 9.26
N SER A 123 -0.96 3.94 10.27
CA SER A 123 0.40 4.46 10.30
C SER A 123 1.25 3.38 9.69
N SER A 124 1.86 3.70 8.54
CA SER A 124 2.74 2.85 7.75
C SER A 124 3.40 1.77 8.60
N ILE A 125 2.75 0.60 8.75
CA ILE A 125 3.12 -0.41 9.76
C ILE A 125 3.11 0.24 11.17
N THR A 126 2.19 -0.17 12.06
CA THR A 126 2.41 0.11 13.50
C THR A 126 3.84 -0.34 13.78
N PRO A 127 4.77 0.53 14.21
CA PRO A 127 6.10 0.07 14.52
C PRO A 127 5.92 -1.02 15.57
N THR A 128 6.07 -2.28 15.17
CA THR A 128 6.27 -3.41 16.10
C THR A 128 7.50 -3.12 16.97
N PHE A 129 8.30 -2.19 16.50
CA PHE A 129 9.50 -1.69 17.08
C PHE A 129 9.26 -0.59 18.11
N ARG A 130 9.13 -1.01 19.38
CA ARG A 130 9.19 -0.14 20.57
C ARG A 130 10.62 0.08 21.07
N LYS A 131 11.63 -0.15 20.23
CA LYS A 131 13.07 -0.01 20.56
C LYS A 131 13.76 0.89 19.54
N THR A 132 15.06 1.11 19.65
CA THR A 132 15.88 1.94 18.74
C THR A 132 16.54 1.05 17.69
N PRO A 133 16.50 1.37 16.37
CA PRO A 133 16.90 0.42 15.34
C PRO A 133 18.34 0.01 15.58
N VAL A 134 18.60 -1.30 15.66
CA VAL A 134 19.96 -1.79 15.81
C VAL A 134 20.66 -1.52 14.48
N LYS A 135 21.46 -0.45 14.44
CA LYS A 135 22.26 -0.09 13.28
C LYS A 135 23.12 -1.30 12.90
N ALA A 136 23.16 -1.66 11.62
CA ALA A 136 23.99 -2.77 11.12
C ALA A 136 25.48 -2.59 11.48
N SER A 137 25.92 -1.35 11.73
CA SER A 137 27.26 -0.97 12.18
C SER A 137 27.44 -0.97 13.72
N SER A 138 26.59 -1.66 14.48
CA SER A 138 26.68 -1.67 15.94
C SER A 138 27.74 -2.67 16.42
N ASN A 139 28.66 -2.22 17.29
CA ASN A 139 29.68 -3.06 17.95
C ASN A 139 29.10 -4.30 18.69
N ARG A 140 27.77 -4.39 18.84
CA ARG A 140 27.02 -5.52 19.38
C ARG A 140 27.04 -6.78 18.49
N LEU A 141 27.49 -6.70 17.24
CA LEU A 141 27.61 -7.85 16.33
C LEU A 141 29.02 -8.45 16.27
N ALA A 142 30.01 -7.79 16.88
CA ALA A 142 31.41 -8.22 16.86
C ALA A 142 31.71 -9.35 17.87
N ASN A 143 30.90 -9.50 18.93
CA ASN A 143 30.98 -10.57 19.92
C ASN A 143 29.88 -11.62 19.68
N SER A 144 30.27 -12.89 19.53
CA SER A 144 29.36 -13.99 19.17
C SER A 144 28.19 -14.17 20.14
N GLU A 145 28.42 -13.91 21.43
CA GLU A 145 27.38 -14.01 22.48
C GLU A 145 26.30 -12.93 22.35
N THR A 146 26.64 -11.71 21.91
CA THR A 146 25.62 -10.66 21.66
C THR A 146 24.99 -10.82 20.28
N ARG A 147 25.68 -11.44 19.33
CA ARG A 147 25.13 -11.78 18.02
C ARG A 147 23.95 -12.74 18.13
N GLU A 148 24.05 -13.82 18.91
CA GLU A 148 22.92 -14.76 19.09
C GLU A 148 21.70 -14.08 19.73
N ILE A 149 21.92 -13.17 20.68
CA ILE A 149 20.84 -12.39 21.31
C ILE A 149 20.19 -11.45 20.28
N VAL A 150 20.99 -10.76 19.47
CA VAL A 150 20.49 -9.85 18.43
C VAL A 150 19.77 -10.62 17.31
N GLU A 151 20.30 -11.74 16.85
CA GLU A 151 19.67 -12.58 15.82
C GLU A 151 18.36 -13.16 16.32
N ARG A 152 18.29 -13.63 17.58
CA ARG A 152 17.05 -14.11 18.19
C ARG A 152 16.01 -12.99 18.28
N ASP A 153 16.39 -11.81 18.74
CA ASP A 153 15.48 -10.67 18.87
C ASP A 153 14.96 -10.21 17.49
N LEU A 154 15.85 -10.15 16.48
CA LEU A 154 15.50 -9.82 15.09
C LEU A 154 14.56 -10.87 14.48
N PHE A 155 14.82 -12.15 14.75
CA PHE A 155 14.02 -13.24 14.23
C PHE A 155 12.63 -13.28 14.88
N GLU A 156 12.54 -13.04 16.19
CA GLU A 156 11.28 -12.87 16.90
C GLU A 156 10.48 -11.67 16.38
N GLU A 157 11.16 -10.61 15.96
CA GLU A 157 10.52 -9.44 15.34
C GLU A 157 9.99 -9.75 13.95
N MET A 158 10.77 -10.45 13.12
CA MET A 158 10.41 -10.70 11.73
C MET A 158 9.54 -11.96 11.53
N LYS A 159 9.44 -12.88 12.49
CA LYS A 159 8.76 -14.18 12.30
C LYS A 159 7.29 -14.07 11.89
N ASN A 160 6.61 -12.98 12.25
CA ASN A 160 5.21 -12.73 11.89
C ASN A 160 5.05 -12.00 10.55
N CYS A 161 6.15 -11.45 10.01
CA CYS A 161 6.17 -10.71 8.74
C CYS A 161 6.84 -11.50 7.60
N ILE A 162 7.57 -12.57 7.92
CA ILE A 162 8.16 -13.46 6.92
C ILE A 162 7.29 -14.71 6.82
N PHE A 163 6.53 -14.84 5.74
CA PHE A 163 5.87 -16.11 5.43
C PHE A 163 6.94 -17.17 5.11
N ARG A 164 7.02 -18.21 5.93
CA ARG A 164 7.85 -19.39 5.65
C ARG A 164 7.09 -20.36 4.78
N ASN A 165 7.79 -21.04 3.88
CA ASN A 165 7.23 -22.10 3.04
C ASN A 165 5.96 -21.65 2.30
N VAL A 166 5.99 -20.45 1.71
CA VAL A 166 4.91 -19.96 0.86
C VAL A 166 4.65 -21.00 -0.23
N GLY A 167 3.49 -21.64 -0.18
CA GLY A 167 3.10 -22.67 -1.14
C GLY A 167 3.26 -22.16 -2.58
N GLY A 168 3.96 -22.93 -3.42
CA GLY A 168 4.20 -22.57 -4.81
C GLY A 168 5.28 -21.50 -5.05
N PHE A 169 5.89 -20.92 -4.02
CA PHE A 169 7.02 -19.98 -4.20
C PHE A 169 8.22 -20.66 -4.84
N TRP A 170 8.59 -21.85 -4.33
CA TRP A 170 9.64 -22.66 -4.92
C TRP A 170 9.30 -23.04 -6.37
N ASP A 171 8.05 -23.48 -6.58
CA ASP A 171 7.58 -23.87 -7.90
C ASP A 171 7.58 -22.70 -8.91
N LYS A 172 7.30 -21.47 -8.45
CA LYS A 172 7.19 -20.29 -9.30
C LYS A 172 8.55 -19.70 -9.67
N PHE A 173 9.49 -19.66 -8.73
CA PHE A 173 10.74 -18.93 -8.89
C PHE A 173 11.96 -19.85 -9.13
N PHE A 174 11.88 -21.11 -8.70
CA PHE A 174 13.02 -22.03 -8.72
C PHE A 174 12.76 -23.34 -9.47
N LYS A 175 11.53 -23.63 -9.93
CA LYS A 175 11.22 -24.86 -10.69
C LYS A 175 11.75 -24.87 -12.12
N SER A 176 12.01 -23.69 -12.68
CA SER A 176 12.68 -23.53 -13.97
C SER A 176 14.20 -23.65 -13.85
N TRP A 177 14.70 -24.34 -12.82
CA TRP A 177 16.10 -24.63 -12.65
C TRP A 177 16.58 -25.49 -13.82
N ASN A 178 17.23 -24.82 -14.76
CA ASN A 178 17.79 -25.38 -15.97
C ASN A 178 19.24 -25.84 -15.71
N GLN A 179 19.80 -26.51 -16.71
CA GLN A 179 21.15 -27.05 -16.62
C GLN A 179 22.23 -25.98 -16.35
N GLU A 180 22.04 -24.75 -16.84
CA GLU A 180 23.00 -23.66 -16.63
C GLU A 180 23.04 -23.21 -15.16
N GLN A 181 21.89 -23.15 -14.48
CA GLN A 181 21.84 -22.84 -13.05
C GLN A 181 22.44 -23.97 -12.20
N ASP A 182 22.28 -25.22 -12.63
CA ASP A 182 22.91 -26.38 -12.00
C ASP A 182 24.43 -26.34 -12.13
N GLU A 183 24.94 -25.99 -13.31
CA GLU A 183 26.37 -25.79 -13.55
C GLU A 183 26.91 -24.59 -12.77
N MET A 184 26.16 -23.49 -12.71
CA MET A 184 26.51 -22.31 -11.92
C MET A 184 26.60 -22.65 -10.44
N LEU A 185 25.63 -23.38 -9.89
CA LEU A 185 25.65 -23.83 -8.49
C LEU A 185 26.85 -24.75 -8.22
N LYS A 186 27.12 -25.72 -9.10
CA LYS A 186 28.31 -26.59 -8.97
C LYS A 186 29.60 -25.78 -8.96
N ARG A 187 29.75 -24.80 -9.85
CA ARG A 187 30.92 -23.92 -9.89
C ARG A 187 31.05 -23.10 -8.61
N ILE A 188 29.97 -22.49 -8.15
CA ILE A 188 29.99 -21.73 -6.89
C ILE A 188 30.40 -22.65 -5.74
N LEU A 189 29.81 -23.83 -5.61
CA LEU A 189 30.12 -24.77 -4.52
C LEU A 189 31.57 -25.27 -4.50
N THR A 190 32.33 -25.18 -5.60
CA THR A 190 33.78 -25.48 -5.55
C THR A 190 34.56 -24.52 -4.64
N ALA A 191 34.04 -23.30 -4.44
CA ALA A 191 34.58 -22.34 -3.49
C ALA A 191 34.10 -22.59 -2.05
N TYR A 192 33.40 -23.68 -1.75
CA TYR A 192 32.96 -24.04 -0.40
C TYR A 192 33.65 -25.32 0.09
N ASN A 193 34.44 -25.23 1.16
CA ASN A 193 35.21 -26.37 1.66
C ASN A 193 34.47 -27.24 2.69
N GLY A 194 33.15 -27.09 2.80
CA GLY A 194 32.31 -27.77 3.80
C GLY A 194 32.16 -27.01 5.13
N LYS A 195 33.05 -26.05 5.42
CA LYS A 195 32.98 -25.21 6.64
C LYS A 195 32.83 -23.72 6.33
N ARG A 196 33.44 -23.24 5.24
CA ARG A 196 33.38 -21.83 4.82
C ARG A 196 33.61 -21.68 3.32
N TRP A 197 33.22 -20.52 2.79
CA TRP A 197 33.61 -20.08 1.47
C TRP A 197 35.11 -19.71 1.46
N THR A 198 35.88 -20.27 0.54
CA THR A 198 37.34 -20.14 0.46
C THR A 198 37.79 -18.78 -0.03
N ASP A 199 36.98 -18.17 -0.90
CA ASP A 199 37.35 -16.94 -1.61
C ASP A 199 36.74 -15.68 -0.96
N PHE A 200 35.95 -15.87 0.10
CA PHE A 200 35.42 -14.76 0.88
C PHE A 200 36.51 -14.18 1.79
N PRO A 201 36.61 -12.84 1.90
CA PRO A 201 37.53 -12.20 2.82
C PRO A 201 37.32 -12.68 4.26
N THR A 202 38.41 -12.94 4.97
CA THR A 202 38.37 -13.20 6.42
C THR A 202 38.02 -11.97 7.23
N ILE A 203 38.14 -10.77 6.63
CA ILE A 203 37.82 -9.48 7.24
C ILE A 203 36.69 -8.87 6.41
N PRO A 204 35.52 -8.59 7.00
CA PRO A 204 34.30 -8.19 6.28
C PRO A 204 34.29 -6.71 5.83
N ASP A 205 35.42 -6.02 5.89
CA ASP A 205 35.51 -4.60 5.55
C ASP A 205 35.76 -4.43 4.04
N GLU A 206 34.87 -3.72 3.36
CA GLU A 206 35.13 -3.20 2.01
C GLU A 206 36.31 -2.22 2.08
N LYS A 207 37.34 -2.45 1.25
CA LYS A 207 38.40 -1.46 1.06
C LYS A 207 37.80 -0.27 0.29
N PRO A 208 38.12 0.98 0.69
CA PRO A 208 37.64 2.18 0.02
C PRO A 208 38.09 2.27 -1.44
#